data_AF-A0A8C5ETM9-F1
#
_entry.id   AF-A0A8C5ETM9-F1
#
_cell.length_a   1.000
_cell.length_b   1.000
_cell.length_c   1.000
_cell.angle_alpha   90.00
_cell.angle_beta   90.00
_cell.angle_gamma   90.00
#
_symmetry.space_group_name_H-M   'P 1'
#
loop_
_entity.id
_entity.type
_entity.pdbx_description
1 polymer ?
#
loop_
_entity_poly.entity_id
_entity_poly.type
_entity_poly.pdbx_seq_one_letter_code
_entity_poly.pdbx_strand_id
1 'polypeptide(L)'
;MSKPKAKAESGGDEAELPDGGWGWVLVAALFISTSLVFGLMRSLGIFFVEFVQYFEESAQAISWISSTGLAAQQFFSPLGAALCNAYNARLVVMVGGFLAGFGLILASQATSLVHLYLTMGLISGLGWGLVFTPMVATVMANFTRRRTLALGVAFSSIGLSSFAFNPLFQLLVETYAWRGALLILGGLSLNIIPCGALIRPQQQRPKPKVVSVKTTSCAALLQRVFSYLELSLLLERPYLTYTLGVTLFNVGYFVPYFHLVAHSRQVGFSEYEAAFVMSAAGATDILGRVTSGWFSDLGYFRLIHLMSLWTALAGVFIMLLPVSSLSGSYAALMVISLLYGFCSGALTSLVFAVVPKIVGVQRMMGALGLLQLIESGAGLLGGPLSGLLRDVTGNYTASFVVAGSFLILGTLTMATLPHFFSCTDPPQRCSQNDKDACSHPELHQMNSIPSDTMVQ
;
A
#
# COMPACT_ATOMS: atom_id res chain seq x y z
N MET A 1 -8.27 -60.95 30.85
CA MET A 1 -9.10 -59.91 31.51
C MET A 1 -8.60 -58.54 31.07
N SER A 2 -9.44 -57.85 30.30
CA SER A 2 -9.19 -56.58 29.61
C SER A 2 -9.11 -55.39 30.59
N LYS A 3 -8.04 -54.59 30.50
CA LYS A 3 -8.02 -53.23 31.06
C LYS A 3 -8.70 -52.27 30.07
N PRO A 4 -9.55 -51.34 30.52
CA PRO A 4 -10.24 -50.41 29.62
C PRO A 4 -9.27 -49.31 29.15
N LYS A 5 -9.28 -49.04 27.84
CA LYS A 5 -8.63 -47.88 27.22
C LYS A 5 -9.31 -46.61 27.74
N ALA A 6 -8.54 -45.72 28.36
CA ALA A 6 -8.96 -44.36 28.63
C ALA A 6 -9.23 -43.65 27.30
N LYS A 7 -10.46 -43.14 27.16
CA LYS A 7 -10.90 -42.27 26.07
C LYS A 7 -10.11 -40.97 26.19
N ALA A 8 -9.24 -40.68 25.23
CA ALA A 8 -8.69 -39.35 25.07
C ALA A 8 -9.85 -38.42 24.67
N GLU A 9 -10.23 -37.54 25.58
CA GLU A 9 -11.11 -36.41 25.27
C GLU A 9 -10.36 -35.52 24.27
N SER A 10 -10.88 -35.48 23.05
CA SER A 10 -10.53 -34.51 22.02
C SER A 10 -10.99 -33.12 22.49
N GLY A 11 -10.12 -32.43 23.23
CA GLY A 11 -10.25 -31.01 23.50
C GLY A 11 -10.02 -30.24 22.21
N GLY A 12 -11.12 -29.73 21.64
CA GLY A 12 -11.10 -28.86 20.48
C GLY A 12 -10.45 -27.52 20.81
N ASP A 13 -9.41 -27.19 20.04
CA ASP A 13 -9.20 -25.87 19.45
C ASP A 13 -8.10 -26.05 18.38
N GLU A 14 -8.39 -26.87 17.36
CA GLU A 14 -7.65 -26.75 16.10
C GLU A 14 -8.04 -25.40 15.49
N ALA A 15 -7.20 -24.39 15.73
CA ALA A 15 -7.26 -23.11 15.07
C ALA A 15 -7.21 -23.34 13.55
N GLU A 16 -8.38 -23.47 12.93
CA GLU A 16 -8.55 -23.61 11.48
C GLU A 16 -8.00 -22.37 10.77
N LEU A 17 -6.73 -22.51 10.39
CA LEU A 17 -5.99 -21.95 9.26
C LEU A 17 -6.19 -20.45 8.93
N PRO A 18 -5.17 -19.60 9.18
CA PRO A 18 -5.18 -18.16 8.89
C PRO A 18 -5.03 -17.85 7.39
N ASP A 19 -5.71 -18.56 6.49
CA ASP A 19 -5.70 -18.30 5.04
C ASP A 19 -7.09 -18.48 4.40
N GLY A 20 -8.17 -18.41 5.20
CA GLY A 20 -9.56 -18.58 4.78
C GLY A 20 -10.58 -17.87 5.68
N GLY A 21 -11.88 -18.09 5.40
CA GLY A 21 -12.98 -17.58 6.24
C GLY A 21 -13.07 -16.05 6.29
N TRP A 22 -13.04 -15.48 7.50
CA TRP A 22 -13.20 -14.03 7.74
C TRP A 22 -12.10 -13.17 7.11
N GLY A 23 -10.93 -13.74 6.79
CA GLY A 23 -9.88 -13.05 6.06
C GLY A 23 -10.37 -12.45 4.73
N TRP A 24 -11.22 -13.17 3.98
CA TRP A 24 -11.76 -12.69 2.72
C TRP A 24 -12.83 -11.60 2.90
N VAL A 25 -13.55 -11.59 4.02
CA VAL A 25 -14.44 -10.48 4.40
C VAL A 25 -13.60 -9.21 4.63
N LEU A 26 -12.43 -9.34 5.28
CA LEU A 26 -11.50 -8.23 5.45
C LEU A 26 -10.85 -7.79 4.14
N VAL A 27 -10.59 -8.70 3.20
CA VAL A 27 -10.15 -8.35 1.84
C VAL A 27 -11.21 -7.53 1.12
N ALA A 28 -12.49 -7.92 1.20
CA ALA A 28 -13.59 -7.14 0.63
C ALA A 28 -13.74 -5.77 1.31
N ALA A 29 -13.59 -5.72 2.65
CA ALA A 29 -13.60 -4.46 3.38
C ALA A 29 -12.42 -3.55 2.94
N LEU A 30 -11.21 -4.11 2.79
CA LEU A 30 -10.05 -3.39 2.30
C LEU A 30 -10.28 -2.92 0.86
N PHE A 31 -10.84 -3.76 -0.02
CA PHE A 31 -11.18 -3.42 -1.40
C PHE A 31 -12.09 -2.19 -1.50
N ILE A 32 -13.16 -2.16 -0.70
CA ILE A 32 -14.10 -1.01 -0.65
C ILE A 32 -13.39 0.21 -0.07
N SER A 33 -12.64 0.04 1.03
CA SER A 33 -11.91 1.13 1.68
C SER A 33 -10.87 1.75 0.74
N THR A 34 -10.09 0.95 0.02
CA THR A 34 -9.09 1.43 -0.94
C THR A 34 -9.71 2.03 -2.18
N SER A 35 -10.87 1.53 -2.63
CA SER A 35 -11.67 2.18 -3.68
C SER A 35 -12.08 3.58 -3.25
N LEU A 36 -12.60 3.73 -2.03
CA LEU A 36 -13.05 5.02 -1.50
C LEU A 36 -11.88 5.96 -1.14
N VAL A 37 -10.70 5.43 -0.82
CA VAL A 37 -9.50 6.27 -0.57
C VAL A 37 -8.89 6.73 -1.90
N PHE A 38 -8.42 5.79 -2.73
CA PHE A 38 -7.65 6.13 -3.93
C PHE A 38 -8.52 6.46 -5.13
N GLY A 39 -9.67 5.82 -5.28
CA GLY A 39 -10.62 6.13 -6.34
C GLY A 39 -11.14 7.56 -6.20
N LEU A 40 -11.59 7.94 -4.98
CA LEU A 40 -12.03 9.32 -4.75
C LEU A 40 -10.88 10.30 -5.03
N MET A 41 -9.68 10.06 -4.47
CA MET A 41 -8.51 10.92 -4.66
C MET A 41 -8.15 11.15 -6.14
N ARG A 42 -8.09 10.09 -6.94
CA ARG A 42 -7.72 10.19 -8.36
C ARG A 42 -8.80 10.87 -9.19
N SER A 43 -10.07 10.63 -8.87
CA SER A 43 -11.20 11.27 -9.56
C SER A 43 -11.44 12.71 -9.13
N LEU A 44 -10.76 13.23 -8.08
CA LEU A 44 -10.82 14.65 -7.71
C LEU A 44 -10.36 15.59 -8.84
N GLY A 45 -9.58 15.09 -9.81
CA GLY A 45 -9.18 15.84 -10.99
C GLY A 45 -10.35 16.36 -11.84
N ILE A 46 -11.55 15.76 -11.72
CA ILE A 46 -12.75 16.22 -12.44
C ILE A 46 -13.23 17.57 -11.93
N PHE A 47 -13.04 17.87 -10.63
CA PHE A 47 -13.39 19.17 -10.06
C PHE A 47 -12.40 20.28 -10.44
N PHE A 48 -11.27 19.92 -11.08
CA PHE A 48 -10.17 20.85 -11.33
C PHE A 48 -10.61 22.05 -12.17
N VAL A 49 -11.29 21.81 -13.29
CA VAL A 49 -11.72 22.88 -14.20
C VAL A 49 -12.73 23.80 -13.52
N GLU A 50 -13.69 23.22 -12.81
CA GLU A 50 -14.70 23.96 -12.03
C GLU A 50 -14.06 24.82 -10.94
N PHE A 51 -13.04 24.32 -10.24
CA PHE A 51 -12.34 25.08 -9.22
C PHE A 51 -11.50 26.22 -9.79
N VAL A 52 -10.82 26.02 -10.92
CA VAL A 52 -10.09 27.10 -11.61
C VAL A 52 -11.07 28.22 -11.99
N GLN A 53 -12.25 27.87 -12.51
CA GLN A 53 -13.25 28.86 -12.91
C GLN A 53 -13.91 29.55 -11.72
N TYR A 54 -14.29 28.81 -10.68
CA TYR A 54 -15.00 29.37 -9.52
C TYR A 54 -14.11 30.22 -8.62
N PHE A 55 -12.87 29.78 -8.36
CA PHE A 55 -11.94 30.51 -7.49
C PHE A 55 -11.08 31.53 -8.26
N GLU A 56 -11.11 31.51 -9.59
CA GLU A 56 -10.29 32.38 -10.47
C GLU A 56 -8.78 32.28 -10.17
N GLU A 57 -8.33 31.08 -9.80
CA GLU A 57 -6.99 30.81 -9.31
C GLU A 57 -6.18 29.96 -10.29
N SER A 58 -4.86 30.02 -10.13
CA SER A 58 -3.97 29.28 -11.03
C SER A 58 -4.17 27.77 -10.97
N ALA A 59 -3.98 27.09 -12.09
CA ALA A 59 -3.95 25.62 -12.19
C ALA A 59 -3.02 24.97 -11.14
N GLN A 60 -1.89 25.62 -10.84
CA GLN A 60 -0.95 25.18 -9.81
C GLN A 60 -1.53 25.29 -8.40
N ALA A 61 -2.24 26.37 -8.09
CA ALA A 61 -2.92 26.50 -6.79
C ALA A 61 -3.95 25.38 -6.61
N ILE A 62 -4.79 25.13 -7.62
CA ILE A 62 -5.82 24.08 -7.53
C ILE A 62 -5.20 22.67 -7.38
N SER A 63 -4.09 22.38 -8.06
CA SER A 63 -3.47 21.04 -7.98
C SER A 63 -2.93 20.71 -6.59
N TRP A 64 -2.60 21.71 -5.76
CA TRP A 64 -2.21 21.49 -4.38
C TRP A 64 -3.30 20.82 -3.54
N ILE A 65 -4.58 20.90 -3.91
CA ILE A 65 -5.67 20.25 -3.16
C ILE A 65 -5.48 18.72 -3.14
N SER A 66 -5.27 18.10 -4.31
CA SER A 66 -5.08 16.65 -4.39
C SER A 66 -3.68 16.22 -3.92
N SER A 67 -2.64 17.02 -4.20
CA SER A 67 -1.28 16.75 -3.74
C SER A 67 -1.16 16.80 -2.21
N THR A 68 -1.77 17.78 -1.55
CA THR A 68 -1.79 17.87 -0.08
C THR A 68 -2.57 16.72 0.54
N GLY A 69 -3.67 16.28 -0.07
CA GLY A 69 -4.42 15.11 0.38
C GLY A 69 -3.58 13.82 0.37
N LEU A 70 -2.91 13.56 -0.76
CA LEU A 70 -2.06 12.37 -0.91
C LEU A 70 -0.84 12.42 0.02
N ALA A 71 -0.21 13.60 0.13
CA ALA A 71 0.90 13.81 1.05
C ALA A 71 0.47 13.61 2.50
N ALA A 72 -0.68 14.16 2.91
CA ALA A 72 -1.22 14.02 4.27
C ALA A 72 -1.55 12.56 4.59
N GLN A 73 -2.15 11.80 3.66
CA GLN A 73 -2.43 10.38 3.84
C GLN A 73 -1.16 9.58 4.17
N GLN A 74 -0.09 9.78 3.39
CA GLN A 74 1.16 9.09 3.60
C GLN A 74 1.92 9.60 4.85
N PHE A 75 1.93 10.91 5.07
CA PHE A 75 2.57 11.54 6.23
C PHE A 75 1.95 11.11 7.57
N PHE A 76 0.62 10.98 7.65
CA PHE A 76 -0.08 10.54 8.86
C PHE A 76 -0.25 9.02 8.99
N SER A 77 0.26 8.23 8.04
CA SER A 77 0.22 6.76 8.11
C SER A 77 0.92 6.17 9.37
N PRO A 78 2.09 6.65 9.83
CA PRO A 78 2.69 6.23 11.10
C PRO A 78 1.79 6.54 12.31
N LEU A 79 1.06 7.65 12.28
CA LEU A 79 0.14 8.01 13.34
C LEU A 79 -1.00 6.99 13.41
N GLY A 80 -1.55 6.57 12.27
CA GLY A 80 -2.54 5.49 12.20
C GLY A 80 -2.02 4.18 12.79
N ALA A 81 -0.80 3.79 12.41
CA ALA A 81 -0.14 2.61 12.97
C ALA A 81 0.07 2.70 14.49
N ALA A 82 0.56 3.83 14.99
CA ALA A 82 0.80 4.06 16.40
C ALA A 82 -0.50 4.06 17.22
N LEU A 83 -1.56 4.67 16.71
CA LEU A 83 -2.89 4.66 17.34
C LEU A 83 -3.48 3.26 17.39
N CYS A 84 -3.30 2.44 16.35
CA CYS A 84 -3.75 1.05 16.38
C CYS A 84 -2.98 0.17 17.38
N ASN A 85 -1.72 0.48 17.63
CA ASN A 85 -0.92 -0.19 18.66
C ASN A 85 -1.30 0.27 20.09
N ALA A 86 -1.68 1.54 20.24
CA ALA A 86 -2.12 2.10 21.52
C ALA A 86 -3.58 1.72 21.87
N TYR A 87 -4.42 1.61 20.85
CA TYR A 87 -5.86 1.32 20.93
C TYR A 87 -6.20 0.06 20.13
N ASN A 88 -7.38 0.03 19.50
CA ASN A 88 -7.84 -1.07 18.67
C ASN A 88 -7.92 -0.63 17.21
N ALA A 89 -7.46 -1.46 16.26
CA ALA A 89 -7.50 -1.17 14.83
C ALA A 89 -8.91 -0.82 14.31
N ARG A 90 -9.93 -1.53 14.80
CA ARG A 90 -11.35 -1.24 14.51
C ARG A 90 -11.71 0.23 14.75
N LEU A 91 -11.38 0.74 15.93
CA LEU A 91 -11.76 2.11 16.33
C LEU A 91 -11.04 3.15 15.46
N VAL A 92 -9.74 2.95 15.23
CA VAL A 92 -8.92 3.89 14.46
C VAL A 92 -9.41 3.99 13.01
N VAL A 93 -9.73 2.86 12.38
CA VAL A 93 -10.27 2.85 11.01
C VAL A 93 -11.64 3.52 10.94
N MET A 94 -12.53 3.28 11.91
CA MET A 94 -13.84 3.93 11.97
C MET A 94 -13.72 5.45 12.13
N VAL A 95 -12.84 5.92 13.02
CA VAL A 95 -12.56 7.35 13.20
C VAL A 95 -11.94 7.95 11.93
N GLY A 96 -11.01 7.24 11.29
CA GLY A 96 -10.42 7.65 10.03
C GLY A 96 -11.44 7.76 8.89
N GLY A 97 -12.35 6.80 8.76
CA GLY A 97 -13.45 6.83 7.80
C GLY A 97 -14.43 7.99 8.04
N PHE A 98 -14.73 8.28 9.32
CA PHE A 98 -15.51 9.46 9.68
C PHE A 98 -14.81 10.76 9.27
N LEU A 99 -13.51 10.91 9.60
CA LEU A 99 -12.73 12.09 9.23
C LEU A 99 -12.62 12.26 7.71
N ALA A 100 -12.45 11.17 6.97
CA ALA A 100 -12.39 11.16 5.50
C ALA A 100 -13.69 11.70 4.88
N GLY A 101 -14.86 11.17 5.31
CA GLY A 101 -16.15 11.66 4.82
C GLY A 101 -16.49 13.06 5.32
N PHE A 102 -16.20 13.36 6.58
CA PHE A 102 -16.46 14.66 7.18
C PHE A 102 -15.64 15.78 6.51
N GLY A 103 -14.38 15.52 6.17
CA GLY A 103 -13.55 16.47 5.42
C GLY A 103 -14.15 16.81 4.05
N LEU A 104 -14.64 15.82 3.29
CA LEU A 104 -15.32 16.07 2.02
C LEU A 104 -16.66 16.80 2.18
N ILE A 105 -17.43 16.48 3.24
CA ILE A 105 -18.67 17.19 3.57
C ILE A 105 -18.38 18.67 3.88
N LEU A 106 -17.37 18.95 4.70
CA LEU A 106 -16.97 20.33 5.00
C LEU A 106 -16.49 21.06 3.74
N ALA A 107 -15.78 20.36 2.85
CA ALA A 107 -15.35 20.92 1.57
C ALA A 107 -16.49 21.39 0.68
N SER A 108 -17.69 20.78 0.76
CA SER A 108 -18.88 21.27 0.03
C SER A 108 -19.27 22.71 0.38
N GLN A 109 -18.88 23.18 1.56
CA GLN A 109 -19.16 24.52 2.07
C GLN A 109 -18.00 25.49 1.83
N ALA A 110 -16.96 25.09 1.09
CA ALA A 110 -15.74 25.88 0.94
C ALA A 110 -15.95 27.18 0.15
N THR A 111 -15.60 28.31 0.74
CA THR A 111 -15.65 29.63 0.11
C THR A 111 -14.28 30.14 -0.34
N SER A 112 -13.21 29.47 0.03
CA SER A 112 -11.83 29.82 -0.33
C SER A 112 -10.99 28.56 -0.60
N LEU A 113 -9.88 28.72 -1.34
CA LEU A 113 -8.94 27.62 -1.59
C LEU A 113 -8.30 27.08 -0.31
N VAL A 114 -7.99 27.95 0.64
CA VAL A 114 -7.44 27.55 1.94
C VAL A 114 -8.41 26.62 2.67
N HIS A 115 -9.72 26.87 2.55
CA HIS A 115 -10.73 25.97 3.11
C HIS A 115 -10.61 24.58 2.48
N LEU A 116 -10.48 24.47 1.15
CA LEU A 116 -10.30 23.18 0.46
C LEU A 116 -8.98 22.47 0.84
N TYR A 117 -7.87 23.20 1.00
CA TYR A 117 -6.61 22.61 1.48
C TYR A 117 -6.76 22.02 2.89
N LEU A 118 -7.48 22.69 3.78
CA LEU A 118 -7.69 22.21 5.15
C LEU A 118 -8.66 21.02 5.19
N THR A 119 -9.73 21.02 4.40
CA THR A 119 -10.78 19.99 4.47
C THR A 119 -10.48 18.78 3.59
N MET A 120 -10.30 18.96 2.29
CA MET A 120 -9.98 17.88 1.35
C MET A 120 -8.54 17.43 1.48
N GLY A 121 -7.61 18.37 1.66
CA GLY A 121 -6.19 18.06 1.82
C GLY A 121 -5.92 17.45 3.20
N LEU A 122 -6.01 18.26 4.26
CA LEU A 122 -5.53 17.86 5.58
C LEU A 122 -6.48 16.92 6.33
N ILE A 123 -7.76 17.28 6.50
CA ILE A 123 -8.71 16.48 7.29
C ILE A 123 -8.99 15.14 6.61
N SER A 124 -9.32 15.16 5.31
CA SER A 124 -9.59 13.93 4.57
C SER A 124 -8.33 13.08 4.41
N GLY A 125 -7.19 13.71 4.13
CA GLY A 125 -5.88 13.05 4.07
C GLY A 125 -5.49 12.34 5.38
N LEU A 126 -5.64 13.02 6.52
CA LEU A 126 -5.48 12.39 7.85
C LEU A 126 -6.42 11.19 8.00
N GLY A 127 -7.70 11.34 7.65
CA GLY A 127 -8.68 10.25 7.67
C GLY A 127 -8.24 9.03 6.85
N TRP A 128 -7.79 9.25 5.62
CA TRP A 128 -7.28 8.19 4.75
C TRP A 128 -6.01 7.52 5.28
N GLY A 129 -5.10 8.28 5.90
CA GLY A 129 -3.90 7.72 6.57
C GLY A 129 -4.24 6.81 7.76
N LEU A 130 -5.28 7.17 8.53
CA LEU A 130 -5.80 6.35 9.64
C LEU A 130 -6.55 5.08 9.17
N VAL A 131 -6.94 5.01 7.90
CA VAL A 131 -7.67 3.87 7.31
C VAL A 131 -6.70 2.92 6.62
N PHE A 132 -5.85 3.44 5.73
CA PHE A 132 -5.07 2.63 4.80
C PHE A 132 -4.11 1.68 5.51
N THR A 133 -3.18 2.20 6.31
CA THR A 133 -2.16 1.37 6.97
C THR A 133 -2.76 0.33 7.92
N PRO A 134 -3.73 0.67 8.80
CA PRO A 134 -4.32 -0.33 9.68
C PRO A 134 -5.11 -1.42 8.95
N MET A 135 -5.83 -1.07 7.88
CA MET A 135 -6.57 -2.05 7.08
C MET A 135 -5.62 -3.04 6.39
N VAL A 136 -4.55 -2.53 5.76
CA VAL A 136 -3.50 -3.36 5.14
C VAL A 136 -2.86 -4.29 6.18
N ALA A 137 -2.44 -3.74 7.32
CA ALA A 137 -1.84 -4.52 8.40
C ALA A 137 -2.78 -5.60 8.94
N THR A 138 -4.07 -5.29 9.09
CA THR A 138 -5.09 -6.23 9.58
C THR A 138 -5.32 -7.37 8.60
N VAL A 139 -5.44 -7.09 7.29
CA VAL A 139 -5.55 -8.14 6.27
C VAL A 139 -4.31 -9.02 6.30
N MET A 140 -3.11 -8.44 6.31
CA MET A 140 -1.87 -9.20 6.36
C MET A 140 -1.70 -10.06 7.62
N ALA A 141 -2.28 -9.65 8.75
CA ALA A 141 -2.28 -10.44 9.99
C ALA A 141 -3.24 -11.63 9.93
N ASN A 142 -4.24 -11.62 9.05
CA ASN A 142 -5.21 -12.69 8.84
C ASN A 142 -4.83 -13.65 7.70
N PHE A 143 -3.71 -13.40 7.01
CA PHE A 143 -3.15 -14.28 5.99
C PHE A 143 -1.72 -14.68 6.36
N THR A 144 -1.32 -15.92 6.10
CA THR A 144 0.08 -16.36 6.29
C THR A 144 0.74 -16.74 4.97
N ARG A 145 0.08 -17.57 4.17
CA ARG A 145 0.55 -17.99 2.85
C ARG A 145 0.02 -17.10 1.74
N ARG A 146 -1.21 -16.58 1.87
CA ARG A 146 -1.90 -15.85 0.77
C ARG A 146 -1.88 -14.33 0.92
N ARG A 147 -0.85 -13.78 1.56
CA ARG A 147 -0.78 -12.34 1.89
C ARG A 147 -0.76 -11.48 0.63
N THR A 148 -0.02 -11.90 -0.38
CA THR A 148 0.22 -11.07 -1.56
C THR A 148 -0.97 -11.11 -2.51
N LEU A 149 -1.63 -12.27 -2.66
CA LEU A 149 -2.88 -12.40 -3.39
C LEU A 149 -3.99 -11.59 -2.72
N ALA A 150 -4.12 -11.67 -1.40
CA ALA A 150 -5.11 -10.89 -0.65
C ALA A 150 -4.94 -9.38 -0.88
N LEU A 151 -3.71 -8.87 -0.81
CA LEU A 151 -3.41 -7.47 -1.12
C LEU A 151 -3.60 -7.15 -2.61
N GLY A 152 -3.20 -8.05 -3.51
CA GLY A 152 -3.36 -7.88 -4.95
C GLY A 152 -4.82 -7.75 -5.36
N VAL A 153 -5.70 -8.61 -4.84
CA VAL A 153 -7.16 -8.50 -5.03
C VAL A 153 -7.68 -7.19 -4.43
N ALA A 154 -7.31 -6.86 -3.19
CA ALA A 154 -7.81 -5.66 -2.53
C ALA A 154 -7.35 -4.35 -3.21
N PHE A 155 -6.13 -4.30 -3.74
CA PHE A 155 -5.60 -3.13 -4.44
C PHE A 155 -6.00 -3.05 -5.90
N SER A 156 -6.45 -4.15 -6.53
CA SER A 156 -7.04 -4.13 -7.87
C SER A 156 -8.25 -3.18 -7.96
N SER A 157 -8.89 -2.92 -6.83
CA SER A 157 -9.94 -1.94 -6.66
C SER A 157 -9.55 -0.51 -7.07
N ILE A 158 -8.26 -0.14 -6.93
CA ILE A 158 -7.78 1.22 -7.18
C ILE A 158 -7.93 1.59 -8.66
N GLY A 159 -7.62 0.65 -9.56
CA GLY A 159 -7.83 0.82 -10.99
C GLY A 159 -9.32 0.80 -11.34
N LEU A 160 -10.07 -0.19 -10.84
CA LEU A 160 -11.49 -0.36 -11.13
C LEU A 160 -12.35 0.84 -10.66
N SER A 161 -12.05 1.37 -9.48
CA SER A 161 -12.74 2.54 -8.92
C SER A 161 -12.47 3.80 -9.72
N SER A 162 -11.25 4.00 -10.23
CA SER A 162 -10.95 5.16 -11.09
C SER A 162 -11.79 5.14 -12.37
N PHE A 163 -11.97 3.97 -12.99
CA PHE A 163 -12.83 3.82 -14.17
C PHE A 163 -14.32 4.05 -13.85
N ALA A 164 -14.80 3.58 -12.70
CA ALA A 164 -16.21 3.70 -12.32
C ALA A 164 -16.57 5.09 -11.77
N PHE A 165 -15.66 5.72 -11.01
CA PHE A 165 -15.91 6.99 -10.35
C PHE A 165 -15.79 8.18 -11.29
N ASN A 166 -14.94 8.13 -12.33
CA ASN A 166 -14.84 9.24 -13.27
C ASN A 166 -16.20 9.63 -13.91
N PRO A 167 -16.95 8.72 -14.57
CA PRO A 167 -18.26 9.07 -15.12
C PRO A 167 -19.28 9.42 -14.04
N LEU A 168 -19.23 8.77 -12.87
CA LEU A 168 -20.10 9.08 -11.74
C LEU A 168 -19.88 10.53 -11.26
N PHE A 169 -18.63 10.96 -11.12
CA PHE A 169 -18.28 12.28 -10.63
C PHE A 169 -18.69 13.34 -11.64
N GLN A 170 -18.45 13.10 -12.93
CA GLN A 170 -18.91 13.98 -13.99
C GLN A 170 -20.43 14.18 -13.93
N LEU A 171 -21.19 13.08 -13.83
CA LEU A 171 -22.65 13.15 -13.67
C LEU A 171 -23.08 13.94 -12.42
N LEU A 172 -22.40 13.71 -11.29
CA LEU A 172 -22.69 14.42 -10.05
C LEU A 172 -22.38 15.92 -10.14
N VAL A 173 -21.28 16.30 -10.80
CA VAL A 173 -20.92 17.70 -11.03
C VAL A 173 -21.92 18.37 -11.96
N GLU A 174 -22.31 17.72 -13.06
CA GLU A 174 -23.29 18.26 -14.01
C GLU A 174 -24.68 18.43 -13.37
N THR A 175 -25.10 17.51 -12.51
CA THR A 175 -26.45 17.51 -11.91
C THR A 175 -26.55 18.38 -10.64
N TYR A 176 -25.52 18.33 -9.79
CA TYR A 176 -25.56 18.91 -8.44
C TYR A 176 -24.50 19.99 -8.18
N ALA A 177 -23.76 20.39 -9.22
CA ALA A 177 -22.54 21.18 -9.12
C ALA A 177 -21.47 20.53 -8.21
N TRP A 178 -20.29 21.14 -8.16
CA TRP A 178 -19.18 20.62 -7.37
C TRP A 178 -19.51 20.52 -5.86
N ARG A 179 -20.35 21.42 -5.34
CA ARG A 179 -20.73 21.43 -3.91
C ARG A 179 -21.59 20.22 -3.55
N GLY A 180 -22.66 19.98 -4.31
CA GLY A 180 -23.53 18.84 -4.07
C GLY A 180 -22.82 17.51 -4.34
N ALA A 181 -21.96 17.47 -5.35
CA ALA A 181 -21.10 16.33 -5.61
C ALA A 181 -20.18 16.01 -4.40
N LEU A 182 -19.44 16.99 -3.86
CA LEU A 182 -18.58 16.77 -2.68
C LEU A 182 -19.37 16.27 -1.45
N LEU A 183 -20.59 16.77 -1.24
CA LEU A 183 -21.46 16.30 -0.15
C LEU A 183 -21.82 14.82 -0.32
N ILE A 184 -22.21 14.40 -1.52
CA ILE A 184 -22.54 13.00 -1.84
C ILE A 184 -21.29 12.11 -1.72
N LEU A 185 -20.14 12.58 -2.22
CA LEU A 185 -18.86 11.87 -2.10
C LEU A 185 -18.41 11.70 -0.66
N GLY A 186 -18.65 12.70 0.19
CA GLY A 186 -18.44 12.59 1.63
C GLY A 186 -19.32 11.51 2.26
N GLY A 187 -20.61 11.46 1.87
CA GLY A 187 -21.52 10.37 2.25
C GLY A 187 -21.04 8.99 1.78
N LEU A 188 -20.53 8.88 0.55
CA LEU A 188 -19.92 7.64 0.06
C LEU A 188 -18.69 7.26 0.89
N SER A 189 -17.81 8.21 1.20
CA SER A 189 -16.60 7.98 2.00
C SER A 189 -16.91 7.52 3.44
N LEU A 190 -18.04 7.95 4.03
CA LEU A 190 -18.49 7.44 5.34
C LEU A 190 -18.76 5.92 5.34
N ASN A 191 -18.93 5.26 4.18
CA ASN A 191 -19.03 3.80 4.09
C ASN A 191 -17.72 3.08 4.45
N ILE A 192 -16.61 3.79 4.67
CA ILE A 192 -15.41 3.22 5.30
C ILE A 192 -15.68 2.81 6.76
N ILE A 193 -16.62 3.46 7.46
CA ILE A 193 -16.97 3.14 8.85
C ILE A 193 -17.46 1.69 9.01
N PRO A 194 -18.47 1.21 8.26
CA PRO A 194 -18.87 -0.19 8.34
C PRO A 194 -17.75 -1.15 7.89
N CYS A 195 -16.88 -0.77 6.94
CA CYS A 195 -15.70 -1.57 6.62
C CYS A 195 -14.75 -1.73 7.83
N GLY A 196 -14.52 -0.65 8.59
CA GLY A 196 -13.75 -0.70 9.84
C GLY A 196 -14.42 -1.53 10.93
N ALA A 197 -15.75 -1.52 11.02
CA ALA A 197 -16.51 -2.31 11.98
C ALA A 197 -16.32 -3.83 11.80
N LEU A 198 -16.04 -4.29 10.58
CA LEU A 198 -15.76 -5.70 10.25
C LEU A 198 -14.42 -6.21 10.82
N ILE A 199 -13.51 -5.31 11.21
CA ILE A 199 -12.25 -5.69 11.86
C ILE A 199 -12.57 -6.35 13.19
N ARG A 200 -12.18 -7.61 13.39
CA ARG A 200 -12.29 -8.27 14.71
C ARG A 200 -11.14 -7.83 15.61
N PRO A 201 -11.37 -7.43 16.88
CA PRO A 201 -10.29 -7.06 17.77
C PRO A 201 -9.47 -8.33 18.01
N GLN A 202 -8.24 -8.36 17.54
CA GLN A 202 -7.34 -9.46 17.88
C GLN A 202 -6.99 -9.31 19.37
N GLN A 203 -7.13 -10.40 20.14
CA GLN A 203 -6.68 -10.43 21.52
C GLN A 203 -5.17 -10.13 21.54
N GLN A 204 -4.80 -8.90 21.88
CA GLN A 204 -3.39 -8.57 22.11
C GLN A 204 -2.90 -9.47 23.23
N ARG A 205 -1.83 -10.25 22.98
CA ARG A 205 -1.13 -10.97 24.07
C ARG A 205 -0.84 -9.96 25.17
N PRO A 206 -1.18 -10.24 26.44
CA PRO A 206 -1.07 -9.27 27.51
C PRO A 206 0.39 -8.80 27.61
N LYS A 207 0.63 -7.53 27.26
CA LYS A 207 1.90 -6.88 27.58
C LYS A 207 2.01 -6.81 29.11
N PRO A 208 3.19 -7.05 29.70
CA PRO A 208 3.36 -7.01 31.15
C PRO A 208 2.80 -5.68 31.68
N LYS A 209 1.96 -5.77 32.71
CA LYS A 209 1.29 -4.63 33.33
C LYS A 209 2.35 -3.68 33.90
N VAL A 210 2.79 -2.70 33.11
CA VAL A 210 3.44 -1.52 33.66
C VAL A 210 2.36 -0.78 34.45
N VAL A 211 2.60 -0.61 35.74
CA VAL A 211 1.70 0.07 36.68
C VAL A 211 1.28 1.41 36.08
N SER A 212 0.00 1.52 35.70
CA SER A 212 -0.57 2.74 35.15
C SER A 212 -0.69 3.76 36.27
N VAL A 213 0.21 4.74 36.26
CA VAL A 213 -0.09 6.04 36.89
C VAL A 213 -1.22 6.67 36.06
N LYS A 214 -2.34 6.97 36.70
CA LYS A 214 -3.46 7.71 36.11
C LYS A 214 -3.05 9.18 35.92
N THR A 215 -2.26 9.47 34.89
CA THR A 215 -2.01 10.86 34.44
C THR A 215 -2.77 11.07 33.14
N THR A 216 -4.02 11.51 33.25
CA THR A 216 -4.88 11.96 32.14
C THR A 216 -4.45 13.34 31.65
N SER A 217 -3.25 13.43 31.09
CA SER A 217 -2.78 14.62 30.38
C SER A 217 -2.60 14.29 28.90
N CYS A 218 -3.01 15.21 28.01
CA CYS A 218 -2.77 15.09 26.56
C CYS A 218 -1.30 14.81 26.25
N ALA A 219 -0.37 15.36 27.03
CA ALA A 219 1.06 15.13 26.89
C ALA A 219 1.44 13.66 27.13
N ALA A 220 0.85 13.00 28.14
CA ALA A 220 1.11 11.59 28.43
C ALA A 220 0.52 10.66 27.35
N LEU A 221 -0.62 11.03 26.77
CA LEU A 221 -1.24 10.31 25.67
C LEU A 221 -0.42 10.45 24.38
N LEU A 222 0.03 11.66 24.06
CA LEU A 222 0.95 11.90 22.94
C LEU A 222 2.22 11.09 23.13
N GLN A 223 2.88 11.17 24.29
CA GLN A 223 4.10 10.42 24.57
C GLN A 223 3.90 8.90 24.40
N ARG A 224 2.74 8.37 24.82
CA ARG A 224 2.38 6.97 24.59
C ARG A 224 2.23 6.64 23.10
N VAL A 225 1.54 7.48 22.32
CA VAL A 225 1.41 7.27 20.86
C VAL A 225 2.78 7.37 20.18
N PHE A 226 3.59 8.38 20.49
CA PHE A 226 4.95 8.52 19.97
C PHE A 226 5.84 7.32 20.33
N SER A 227 5.62 6.66 21.48
CA SER A 227 6.37 5.45 21.84
C SER A 227 6.06 4.23 20.95
N TYR A 228 4.93 4.23 20.24
CA TYR A 228 4.56 3.19 19.26
C TYR A 228 5.00 3.52 17.83
N LEU A 229 5.57 4.71 17.61
CA LEU A 229 6.29 4.98 16.38
C LEU A 229 7.59 4.20 16.46
N GLU A 230 7.68 3.12 15.69
CA GLU A 230 8.81 2.19 15.60
C GLU A 230 10.04 2.85 14.92
N LEU A 231 10.39 4.09 15.29
CA LEU A 231 11.46 4.89 14.68
C LEU A 231 12.83 4.20 14.73
N SER A 232 13.01 3.28 15.68
CA SER A 232 14.20 2.42 15.74
C SER A 232 14.41 1.59 14.47
N LEU A 233 13.34 1.29 13.70
CA LEU A 233 13.45 0.63 12.40
C LEU A 233 14.27 1.43 11.39
N LEU A 234 14.28 2.77 11.48
CA LEU A 234 15.07 3.63 10.59
C LEU A 234 16.59 3.44 10.78
N LEU A 235 16.99 2.86 11.91
CA LEU A 235 18.39 2.52 12.21
C LEU A 235 18.73 1.08 11.80
N GLU A 236 17.74 0.24 11.50
CA GLU A 236 17.96 -1.13 11.07
C GLU A 236 18.31 -1.18 9.59
N ARG A 237 19.55 -1.58 9.28
CA ARG A 237 20.07 -1.65 7.90
C ARG A 237 19.12 -2.34 6.91
N PRO A 238 18.54 -3.54 7.19
CA PRO A 238 17.64 -4.19 6.24
C PRO A 238 16.40 -3.37 5.91
N TYR A 239 15.79 -2.73 6.92
CA TYR A 239 14.60 -1.92 6.74
C TYR A 239 14.91 -0.61 6.00
N LEU A 240 16.04 0.03 6.34
CA LEU A 240 16.47 1.27 5.67
C LEU A 240 16.81 1.02 4.19
N THR A 241 17.59 -0.01 3.88
CA THR A 241 17.92 -0.39 2.49
C THR A 241 16.66 -0.69 1.67
N TYR A 242 15.73 -1.44 2.26
CA TYR A 242 14.45 -1.74 1.62
C TYR A 242 13.64 -0.48 1.33
N THR A 243 13.48 0.37 2.35
CA THR A 243 12.69 1.60 2.23
C THR A 243 13.31 2.58 1.24
N LEU A 244 14.64 2.70 1.21
CA LEU A 244 15.34 3.51 0.21
C LEU A 244 15.09 2.99 -1.22
N GLY A 245 15.17 1.66 -1.43
CA GLY A 245 14.87 1.05 -2.72
C GLY A 245 13.43 1.32 -3.18
N VAL A 246 12.45 1.20 -2.27
CA VAL A 246 11.04 1.52 -2.54
C VAL A 246 10.83 3.02 -2.82
N THR A 247 11.56 3.89 -2.12
CA THR A 247 11.50 5.35 -2.33
C THR A 247 11.97 5.72 -3.73
N LEU A 248 13.12 5.17 -4.17
CA LEU A 248 13.64 5.37 -5.53
C LEU A 248 12.64 4.88 -6.59
N PHE A 249 12.03 3.72 -6.35
CA PHE A 249 10.93 3.23 -7.19
C PHE A 249 9.78 4.26 -7.27
N ASN A 250 9.27 4.76 -6.15
CA ASN A 250 8.12 5.66 -6.12
C ASN A 250 8.38 6.97 -6.88
N VAL A 251 9.61 7.50 -6.88
CA VAL A 251 9.97 8.69 -7.66
C VAL A 251 9.72 8.48 -9.15
N GLY A 252 10.12 7.33 -9.70
CA GLY A 252 9.94 7.01 -11.12
C GLY A 252 8.56 6.45 -11.47
N TYR A 253 7.90 5.77 -10.52
CA TYR A 253 6.63 5.08 -10.72
C TYR A 253 5.52 5.99 -11.23
N PHE A 254 5.38 7.20 -10.68
CA PHE A 254 4.27 8.10 -11.03
C PHE A 254 4.45 8.84 -12.36
N VAL A 255 5.67 8.87 -12.92
CA VAL A 255 5.99 9.68 -14.11
C VAL A 255 5.15 9.28 -15.34
N PRO A 256 5.05 7.99 -15.72
CA PRO A 256 4.16 7.59 -16.82
C PRO A 256 2.68 7.87 -16.55
N TYR A 257 2.21 7.74 -15.31
CA TYR A 257 0.82 8.07 -14.97
C TYR A 257 0.49 9.55 -15.23
N PHE A 258 1.45 10.46 -15.08
CA PHE A 258 1.23 11.89 -15.35
C PHE A 258 1.49 12.28 -16.80
N HIS A 259 2.52 11.72 -17.43
CA HIS A 259 3.06 12.26 -18.68
C HIS A 259 2.85 11.37 -19.91
N LEU A 260 2.33 10.16 -19.77
CA LEU A 260 2.15 9.24 -20.91
C LEU A 260 1.19 9.82 -21.96
N VAL A 261 0.02 10.34 -21.56
CA VAL A 261 -0.93 10.97 -22.50
C VAL A 261 -0.32 12.19 -23.18
N ALA A 262 0.35 13.06 -22.41
CA ALA A 262 1.01 14.25 -22.94
C ALA A 262 2.11 13.90 -23.94
N HIS A 263 2.90 12.86 -23.64
CA HIS A 263 3.90 12.33 -24.55
C HIS A 263 3.26 11.77 -25.84
N SER A 264 2.21 10.95 -25.73
CA SER A 264 1.50 10.41 -26.91
C SER A 264 0.98 11.52 -27.82
N ARG A 265 0.45 12.60 -27.25
CA ARG A 265 0.00 13.78 -28.00
C ARG A 265 1.17 14.53 -28.65
N GLN A 266 2.29 14.68 -27.94
CA GLN A 266 3.49 15.31 -28.48
C GLN A 266 4.09 14.53 -29.67
N VAL A 267 3.99 13.20 -29.66
CA VAL A 267 4.41 12.35 -30.80
C VAL A 267 3.49 12.50 -32.01
N GLY A 268 2.26 12.98 -31.82
CA GLY A 268 1.29 13.24 -32.90
C GLY A 268 0.08 12.31 -32.92
N PHE A 269 -0.04 11.37 -31.96
CA PHE A 269 -1.22 10.50 -31.86
C PHE A 269 -2.46 11.29 -31.43
N SER A 270 -3.64 10.83 -31.85
CA SER A 270 -4.93 11.45 -31.51
C SER A 270 -5.20 11.45 -30.00
N GLU A 271 -6.15 12.28 -29.56
CA GLU A 271 -6.57 12.32 -28.15
C GLU A 271 -7.14 10.98 -27.69
N TYR A 272 -7.91 10.33 -28.56
CA TYR A 272 -8.47 9.02 -28.31
C TYR A 272 -7.39 7.96 -28.15
N GLU A 273 -6.41 7.93 -29.06
CA GLU A 273 -5.27 7.00 -28.99
C GLU A 273 -4.45 7.19 -27.71
N ALA A 274 -4.18 8.44 -27.33
CA ALA A 274 -3.44 8.79 -26.12
C ALA A 274 -4.18 8.36 -24.84
N ALA A 275 -5.49 8.63 -24.76
CA ALA A 275 -6.33 8.22 -23.64
C ALA A 275 -6.46 6.68 -23.55
N PHE A 276 -6.55 6.01 -24.71
CA PHE A 276 -6.67 4.56 -24.77
C PHE A 276 -5.40 3.84 -24.28
N VAL A 277 -4.20 4.33 -24.64
CA VAL A 277 -2.92 3.77 -24.13
C VAL A 277 -2.85 3.79 -22.61
N MET A 278 -3.22 4.91 -21.99
CA MET A 278 -3.21 5.03 -20.53
C MET A 278 -4.25 4.11 -19.88
N SER A 279 -5.45 4.01 -20.47
CA SER A 279 -6.50 3.11 -20.01
C SER A 279 -6.07 1.63 -20.10
N ALA A 280 -5.42 1.26 -21.20
CA ALA A 280 -4.92 -0.09 -21.44
C ALA A 280 -3.80 -0.46 -20.45
N ALA A 281 -2.87 0.45 -20.17
CA ALA A 281 -1.86 0.27 -19.12
C ALA A 281 -2.49 0.11 -17.73
N GLY A 282 -3.56 0.86 -17.43
CA GLY A 282 -4.34 0.70 -16.20
C GLY A 282 -5.01 -0.66 -16.09
N ALA A 283 -5.52 -1.22 -17.19
CA ALA A 283 -6.13 -2.56 -17.20
C ALA A 283 -5.09 -3.66 -16.92
N THR A 284 -3.89 -3.56 -17.52
CA THR A 284 -2.82 -4.53 -17.24
C THR A 284 -2.21 -4.36 -15.86
N ASP A 285 -2.22 -3.16 -15.27
CA ASP A 285 -1.86 -2.94 -13.86
C ASP A 285 -2.76 -3.74 -12.90
N ILE A 286 -4.08 -3.71 -13.09
CA ILE A 286 -5.03 -4.53 -12.32
C ILE A 286 -4.68 -6.02 -12.46
N LEU A 287 -4.45 -6.49 -13.70
CA LEU A 287 -4.10 -7.88 -13.96
C LEU A 287 -2.76 -8.27 -13.30
N GLY A 288 -1.76 -7.38 -13.36
CA GLY A 288 -0.46 -7.56 -12.74
C GLY A 288 -0.57 -7.75 -11.24
N ARG A 289 -1.42 -6.96 -10.56
CA ARG A 289 -1.62 -7.06 -9.10
C ARG A 289 -2.07 -8.45 -8.66
N VAL A 290 -3.05 -9.03 -9.37
CA VAL A 290 -3.63 -10.34 -9.04
C VAL A 290 -2.69 -11.47 -9.45
N THR A 291 -2.15 -11.41 -10.67
CA THR A 291 -1.29 -12.48 -11.21
C THR A 291 0.03 -12.58 -10.43
N SER A 292 0.68 -11.46 -10.13
CA SER A 292 1.90 -11.42 -9.32
C SER A 292 1.64 -11.88 -7.89
N GLY A 293 0.54 -11.44 -7.28
CA GLY A 293 0.14 -11.90 -5.95
C GLY A 293 -0.01 -13.43 -5.92
N TRP A 294 -0.84 -13.96 -6.81
CA TRP A 294 -1.03 -15.41 -6.93
C TRP A 294 0.29 -16.17 -7.18
N PHE A 295 1.10 -15.70 -8.13
CA PHE A 295 2.38 -16.31 -8.50
C PHE A 295 3.38 -16.31 -7.35
N SER A 296 3.41 -15.23 -6.56
CA SER A 296 4.33 -15.09 -5.44
C SER A 296 3.93 -15.95 -4.24
N ASP A 297 2.63 -16.21 -4.07
CA ASP A 297 2.10 -17.09 -3.03
C ASP A 297 2.30 -18.59 -3.37
N LEU A 298 2.71 -18.95 -4.60
CA LEU A 298 3.13 -20.32 -4.95
C LEU A 298 4.40 -20.75 -4.22
N GLY A 299 5.21 -19.80 -3.73
CA GLY A 299 6.40 -20.07 -2.93
C GLY A 299 7.62 -20.56 -3.72
N TYR A 300 7.56 -20.61 -5.06
CA TYR A 300 8.69 -21.00 -5.90
C TYR A 300 9.84 -19.98 -5.90
N PHE A 301 9.52 -18.70 -5.68
CA PHE A 301 10.48 -17.60 -5.70
C PHE A 301 10.41 -16.82 -4.40
N ARG A 302 11.56 -16.33 -3.93
CA ARG A 302 11.57 -15.43 -2.77
C ARG A 302 10.93 -14.11 -3.18
N LEU A 303 10.07 -13.60 -2.29
CA LEU A 303 9.27 -12.41 -2.53
C LEU A 303 10.10 -11.18 -2.93
N ILE A 304 11.28 -11.02 -2.32
CA ILE A 304 12.20 -9.92 -2.64
C ILE A 304 12.77 -10.03 -4.06
N HIS A 305 13.06 -11.25 -4.54
CA HIS A 305 13.58 -11.45 -5.90
C HIS A 305 12.52 -11.16 -6.95
N LEU A 306 11.30 -11.63 -6.71
CA LEU A 306 10.17 -11.36 -7.59
C LEU A 306 9.86 -9.86 -7.64
N MET A 307 9.90 -9.19 -6.49
CA MET A 307 9.78 -7.72 -6.41
C MET A 307 10.88 -7.01 -7.21
N SER A 308 12.15 -7.39 -7.02
CA SER A 308 13.28 -6.83 -7.79
C SER A 308 13.16 -7.06 -9.29
N LEU A 309 12.67 -8.21 -9.73
CA LEU A 309 12.41 -8.51 -11.14
C LEU A 309 11.36 -7.56 -11.73
N TRP A 310 10.20 -7.42 -11.08
CA TRP A 310 9.14 -6.53 -11.57
C TRP A 310 9.57 -5.07 -11.58
N THR A 311 10.30 -4.61 -10.55
CA THR A 311 10.85 -3.25 -10.52
C THR A 311 11.86 -3.01 -11.65
N ALA A 312 12.75 -3.96 -11.92
CA ALA A 312 13.71 -3.84 -13.01
C ALA A 312 13.03 -3.79 -14.38
N LEU A 313 12.08 -4.70 -14.63
CA LEU A 313 11.32 -4.73 -15.88
C LEU A 313 10.50 -3.45 -16.08
N ALA A 314 9.83 -2.96 -15.02
CA ALA A 314 9.14 -1.68 -15.07
C ALA A 314 10.09 -0.53 -15.43
N GLY A 315 11.28 -0.47 -14.81
CA GLY A 315 12.30 0.54 -15.12
C GLY A 315 12.74 0.50 -16.58
N VAL A 316 13.01 -0.69 -17.12
CA VAL A 316 13.36 -0.88 -18.54
C VAL A 316 12.22 -0.43 -19.46
N PHE A 317 10.98 -0.83 -19.19
CA PHE A 317 9.85 -0.44 -20.05
C PHE A 317 9.58 1.06 -20.02
N ILE A 318 9.76 1.73 -18.88
CA ILE A 318 9.70 3.20 -18.82
C ILE A 318 10.78 3.82 -19.71
N MET A 319 12.03 3.35 -19.64
CA MET A 319 13.12 3.87 -20.50
C MET A 319 12.87 3.64 -21.99
N LEU A 320 12.09 2.62 -22.35
CA LEU A 320 11.75 2.29 -23.73
C LEU A 320 10.57 3.10 -24.26
N LEU A 321 9.76 3.76 -23.42
CA LEU A 321 8.61 4.55 -23.87
C LEU A 321 8.98 5.58 -24.97
N PRO A 322 10.09 6.36 -24.85
CA PRO A 322 10.52 7.28 -25.90
C PRO A 322 10.94 6.62 -27.22
N VAL A 323 11.23 5.31 -27.25
CA VAL A 323 11.54 4.62 -28.52
C VAL A 323 10.33 4.61 -29.45
N SER A 324 9.12 4.66 -28.89
CA SER A 324 7.90 4.81 -29.67
C SER A 324 7.84 6.13 -30.44
N SER A 325 8.45 7.21 -29.92
CA SER A 325 8.52 8.49 -30.64
C SER A 325 9.49 8.46 -31.82
N LEU A 326 10.56 7.66 -31.73
CA LEU A 326 11.53 7.48 -32.82
C LEU A 326 10.96 6.65 -33.97
N SER A 327 10.11 5.68 -33.64
CA SER A 327 9.50 4.77 -34.62
C SER A 327 8.16 5.26 -35.15
N GLY A 328 7.54 6.27 -34.52
CA GLY A 328 6.19 6.75 -34.85
C GLY A 328 5.10 5.66 -34.70
N SER A 329 5.41 4.55 -34.02
CA SER A 329 4.58 3.35 -34.00
C SER A 329 3.67 3.33 -32.77
N TYR A 330 2.37 3.49 -33.00
CA TYR A 330 1.36 3.35 -31.95
C TYR A 330 1.37 1.95 -31.33
N ALA A 331 1.59 0.91 -32.14
CA ALA A 331 1.67 -0.47 -31.67
C ALA A 331 2.85 -0.66 -30.69
N ALA A 332 4.01 -0.07 -30.98
CA ALA A 332 5.16 -0.12 -30.06
C ALA A 332 4.86 0.59 -28.74
N LEU A 333 4.27 1.80 -28.79
CA LEU A 333 3.84 2.53 -27.60
C LEU A 333 2.86 1.70 -26.76
N MET A 334 1.86 1.09 -27.41
CA MET A 334 0.85 0.27 -26.76
C MET A 334 1.47 -0.94 -26.06
N VAL A 335 2.30 -1.72 -26.75
CA VAL A 335 2.95 -2.91 -26.19
C VAL A 335 3.81 -2.55 -24.99
N ILE A 336 4.64 -1.50 -25.09
CA ILE A 336 5.50 -1.05 -23.99
C ILE A 336 4.65 -0.58 -22.79
N SER A 337 3.56 0.14 -23.06
CA SER A 337 2.64 0.63 -22.00
C SER A 337 1.90 -0.49 -21.30
N LEU A 338 1.45 -1.52 -22.04
CA LEU A 338 0.82 -2.73 -21.48
C LEU A 338 1.79 -3.50 -20.56
N LEU A 339 3.03 -3.68 -21.02
CA LEU A 339 4.09 -4.37 -20.27
C LEU A 339 4.48 -3.60 -19.00
N TYR A 340 4.65 -2.27 -19.12
CA TYR A 340 4.86 -1.40 -17.97
C TYR A 340 3.69 -1.49 -16.98
N GLY A 341 2.45 -1.35 -17.45
CA GLY A 341 1.25 -1.44 -16.62
C GLY A 341 1.23 -2.72 -15.80
N PHE A 342 1.43 -3.87 -16.45
CA PHE A 342 1.53 -5.16 -15.79
C PHE A 342 2.63 -5.20 -14.72
N CYS A 343 3.86 -4.79 -15.03
CA CYS A 343 4.96 -4.81 -14.08
C CYS A 343 4.72 -3.85 -12.90
N SER A 344 4.11 -2.70 -13.16
CA SER A 344 3.79 -1.70 -12.14
C SER A 344 2.75 -2.22 -11.14
N GLY A 345 1.73 -2.93 -11.65
CA GLY A 345 0.73 -3.58 -10.82
C GLY A 345 1.28 -4.78 -10.07
N ALA A 346 2.07 -5.61 -10.75
CA ALA A 346 2.73 -6.77 -10.19
C ALA A 346 3.62 -6.44 -8.99
N LEU A 347 4.30 -5.30 -9.05
CA LEU A 347 5.14 -4.76 -7.99
C LEU A 347 4.31 -4.23 -6.80
N THR A 348 3.23 -3.50 -7.07
CA THR A 348 2.42 -2.82 -6.04
C THR A 348 1.90 -3.80 -4.98
N SER A 349 1.50 -5.02 -5.39
CA SER A 349 1.04 -6.07 -4.46
C SER A 349 2.14 -6.60 -3.54
N LEU A 350 3.41 -6.51 -3.95
CA LEU A 350 4.54 -7.11 -3.24
C LEU A 350 5.17 -6.16 -2.23
N VAL A 351 5.14 -4.84 -2.48
CA VAL A 351 5.76 -3.81 -1.62
C VAL A 351 5.38 -4.05 -0.15
N PHE A 352 4.09 -4.01 0.19
CA PHE A 352 3.68 -4.18 1.57
C PHE A 352 3.91 -5.60 2.09
N ALA A 353 3.82 -6.62 1.23
CA ALA A 353 3.98 -8.02 1.61
C ALA A 353 5.41 -8.40 2.03
N VAL A 354 6.43 -7.70 1.52
CA VAL A 354 7.83 -7.93 1.87
C VAL A 354 8.15 -7.40 3.27
N VAL A 355 7.50 -6.32 3.72
CA VAL A 355 7.76 -5.68 5.03
C VAL A 355 7.80 -6.66 6.21
N PRO A 356 6.80 -7.52 6.46
CA PRO A 356 6.84 -8.47 7.58
C PRO A 356 7.93 -9.54 7.46
N LYS A 357 8.49 -9.79 6.27
CA LYS A 357 9.64 -10.69 6.10
C LYS A 357 10.94 -10.04 6.57
N ILE A 358 11.01 -8.71 6.56
CA ILE A 358 12.18 -7.95 6.99
C ILE A 358 12.11 -7.67 8.50
N VAL A 359 10.99 -7.12 8.97
CA VAL A 359 10.86 -6.62 10.36
C VAL A 359 10.15 -7.59 11.32
N GLY A 360 9.53 -8.64 10.79
CA GLY A 360 8.67 -9.55 11.53
C GLY A 360 7.23 -9.03 11.68
N VAL A 361 6.30 -9.95 11.96
CA VAL A 361 4.85 -9.65 12.04
C VAL A 361 4.50 -8.72 13.22
N GLN A 362 5.27 -8.77 14.31
CA GLN A 362 5.01 -8.01 15.54
C GLN A 362 5.14 -6.50 15.34
N ARG A 363 6.11 -6.07 14.52
CA ARG A 363 6.43 -4.65 14.27
C ARG A 363 5.92 -4.18 12.90
N MET A 364 5.22 -5.06 12.18
CA MET A 364 4.73 -4.83 10.81
C MET A 364 3.88 -3.57 10.70
N MET A 365 2.97 -3.33 11.64
CA MET A 365 2.07 -2.17 11.57
C MET A 365 2.83 -0.85 11.62
N GLY A 366 3.78 -0.71 12.55
CA GLY A 366 4.64 0.48 12.65
C GLY A 366 5.56 0.64 11.43
N ALA A 367 6.11 -0.46 10.92
CA ALA A 367 6.92 -0.47 9.70
C ALA A 367 6.13 -0.01 8.47
N LEU A 368 4.92 -0.52 8.26
CA LEU A 368 4.08 -0.09 7.12
C LEU A 368 3.76 1.42 7.18
N GLY A 369 3.54 1.96 8.39
CA GLY A 369 3.34 3.39 8.58
C GLY A 369 4.58 4.22 8.23
N LEU A 370 5.76 3.81 8.73
CA LEU A 370 7.02 4.50 8.43
C LEU A 370 7.42 4.40 6.96
N LEU A 371 7.14 3.27 6.30
CA LEU A 371 7.35 3.10 4.87
C LEU A 371 6.57 4.17 4.10
N GLN A 372 5.26 4.28 4.36
CA GLN A 372 4.40 5.29 3.74
C GLN A 372 4.88 6.73 3.99
N LEU A 373 5.31 7.05 5.21
CA LEU A 373 5.87 8.38 5.51
C LEU A 373 7.08 8.70 4.61
N ILE A 374 7.97 7.74 4.37
CA ILE A 374 9.14 7.97 3.53
C ILE A 374 8.75 8.03 2.05
N GLU A 375 7.78 7.21 1.63
CA GLU A 375 7.21 7.25 0.27
C GLU A 375 6.55 8.61 -0.06
N SER A 376 6.02 9.32 0.95
CA SER A 376 5.38 10.63 0.74
C SER A 376 6.31 11.65 0.10
N GLY A 377 7.60 11.63 0.48
CA GLY A 377 8.61 12.52 -0.09
C GLY A 377 8.90 12.21 -1.56
N ALA A 378 8.93 10.94 -1.93
CA ALA A 378 9.18 10.51 -3.31
C ALA A 378 8.04 10.92 -4.25
N GLY A 379 6.79 10.72 -3.83
CA GLY A 379 5.62 11.07 -4.63
C GLY A 379 5.51 12.58 -4.91
N LEU A 380 5.90 13.43 -3.95
CA LEU A 380 5.88 14.88 -4.12
C LEU A 380 6.96 15.37 -5.10
N LEU A 381 8.11 14.70 -5.17
CA LEU A 381 9.25 15.11 -5.99
C LEU A 381 9.13 14.61 -7.44
N GLY A 382 8.56 13.42 -7.67
CA GLY A 382 8.60 12.75 -8.99
C GLY A 382 7.96 13.55 -10.13
N GLY A 383 6.74 14.06 -9.92
CA GLY A 383 6.01 14.86 -10.92
C GLY A 383 6.72 16.18 -11.27
N PRO A 384 7.02 17.05 -10.29
CA PRO A 384 7.72 18.31 -10.54
C PRO A 384 9.10 18.15 -11.18
N LEU A 385 9.89 17.16 -10.75
CA LEU A 385 11.19 16.88 -11.36
C LEU A 385 11.03 16.47 -12.83
N SER A 386 10.03 15.64 -13.14
CA SER A 386 9.73 15.27 -14.52
C SER A 386 9.25 16.47 -15.36
N GLY A 387 8.37 17.31 -14.81
CA GLY A 387 7.92 18.54 -15.46
C GLY A 387 9.09 19.47 -15.79
N LEU A 388 9.99 19.72 -14.83
CA LEU A 388 11.18 20.53 -15.03
C LEU A 388 12.10 19.97 -16.13
N LEU A 389 12.30 18.65 -16.16
CA LEU A 389 13.09 18.01 -17.21
C LEU A 389 12.46 18.23 -18.60
N ARG A 390 11.12 18.18 -18.69
CA ARG A 390 10.40 18.48 -19.93
C ARG A 390 10.56 19.95 -20.33
N ASP A 391 10.46 20.88 -19.39
CA ASP A 391 10.57 22.31 -19.68
C ASP A 391 11.97 22.69 -20.19
N VAL A 392 13.03 22.06 -19.66
CA VAL A 392 14.41 22.30 -20.10
C VAL A 392 14.73 21.62 -21.43
N THR A 393 14.22 20.39 -21.66
CA THR A 393 14.59 19.59 -22.85
C THR A 393 13.61 19.73 -24.03
N GLY A 394 12.41 20.27 -23.78
CA GLY A 394 11.33 20.40 -24.76
C GLY A 394 10.58 19.10 -25.07
N ASN A 395 10.97 17.96 -24.48
CA ASN A 395 10.32 16.66 -24.67
C ASN A 395 10.34 15.80 -23.41
N TYR A 396 9.62 14.67 -23.42
CA TYR A 396 9.54 13.77 -22.26
C TYR A 396 10.63 12.68 -22.23
N THR A 397 11.56 12.64 -23.18
CA THR A 397 12.57 11.57 -23.25
C THR A 397 13.44 11.55 -22.00
N ALA A 398 13.98 12.70 -21.59
CA ALA A 398 14.79 12.81 -20.37
C ALA A 398 13.99 12.42 -19.12
N SER A 399 12.71 12.81 -19.06
CA SER A 399 11.80 12.44 -17.97
C SER A 399 11.67 10.92 -17.81
N PHE A 400 11.38 10.21 -18.90
CA PHE A 400 11.21 8.76 -18.88
C PHE A 400 12.53 8.02 -18.60
N VAL A 401 13.64 8.46 -19.20
CA VAL A 401 14.96 7.84 -18.95
C VAL A 401 15.39 7.99 -17.50
N VAL A 402 15.23 9.18 -16.91
CA VAL A 402 15.54 9.43 -15.49
C VAL A 402 14.61 8.63 -14.58
N ALA A 403 13.30 8.60 -14.86
CA ALA A 403 12.33 7.83 -14.10
C ALA A 403 12.66 6.32 -14.09
N GLY A 404 12.95 5.75 -15.27
CA GLY A 404 13.38 4.36 -15.37
C GLY A 404 14.70 4.10 -14.64
N SER A 405 15.63 5.06 -14.66
CA SER A 405 16.94 4.94 -13.99
C SER A 405 16.79 4.85 -12.47
N PHE A 406 15.85 5.60 -11.88
CA PHE A 406 15.51 5.49 -10.47
C PHE A 406 14.98 4.10 -10.10
N LEU A 407 14.16 3.47 -10.95
CA LEU A 407 13.69 2.10 -10.72
C LEU A 407 14.83 1.09 -10.75
N ILE A 408 15.73 1.18 -11.74
CA ILE A 408 16.92 0.32 -11.81
C ILE A 408 17.81 0.53 -10.58
N LEU A 409 18.04 1.77 -10.17
CA LEU A 409 18.81 2.09 -8.97
C LEU A 409 18.13 1.55 -7.70
N GLY A 410 16.80 1.60 -7.62
CA GLY A 410 16.01 0.99 -6.56
C GLY A 410 16.21 -0.52 -6.48
N THR A 411 16.20 -1.21 -7.62
CA THR A 411 16.51 -2.65 -7.70
C THR A 411 17.94 -2.95 -7.26
N LEU A 412 18.93 -2.17 -7.72
CA LEU A 412 20.33 -2.33 -7.30
C LEU A 412 20.49 -2.11 -5.79
N THR A 413 19.77 -1.13 -5.23
CA THR A 413 19.73 -0.87 -3.79
C THR A 413 19.15 -2.07 -3.04
N MET A 414 18.03 -2.63 -3.50
CA MET A 414 17.44 -3.85 -2.91
C MET A 414 18.37 -5.07 -2.99
N ALA A 415 19.19 -5.17 -4.04
CA ALA A 415 20.18 -6.24 -4.17
C ALA A 415 21.27 -6.20 -3.08
N THR A 416 21.46 -5.06 -2.42
CA THR A 416 22.38 -4.94 -1.26
C THR A 416 21.78 -5.44 0.06
N LEU A 417 20.52 -5.87 0.07
CA LEU A 417 19.90 -6.43 1.27
C LEU A 417 20.68 -7.67 1.77
N PRO A 418 20.84 -7.83 3.09
CA PRO A 418 21.44 -9.04 3.65
C PRO A 418 20.72 -10.28 3.15
N HIS A 419 21.47 -11.31 2.76
CA HIS A 419 20.95 -12.58 2.23
C HIS A 419 20.19 -12.48 0.89
N PHE A 420 20.28 -11.36 0.16
CA PHE A 420 19.68 -11.22 -1.17
C PHE A 420 20.21 -12.25 -2.19
N PHE A 421 21.47 -12.65 -2.11
CA PHE A 421 22.04 -13.70 -2.98
C PHE A 421 22.06 -15.09 -2.34
N SER A 422 21.58 -15.21 -1.09
CA SER A 422 21.55 -16.50 -0.41
C SER A 422 20.41 -17.36 -0.95
N CYS A 423 20.69 -18.63 -1.27
CA CYS A 423 19.68 -19.59 -1.70
C CYS A 423 18.86 -20.17 -0.53
N THR A 424 19.24 -19.85 0.71
CA THR A 424 18.53 -20.27 1.93
C THR A 424 17.72 -19.12 2.49
N ASP A 425 16.51 -19.43 2.95
CA ASP A 425 15.69 -18.46 3.68
C ASP A 425 16.42 -18.07 4.98
N PRO A 426 16.44 -16.78 5.36
CA PRO A 426 17.00 -16.38 6.63
C PRO A 426 16.25 -17.10 7.76
N PRO A 427 16.96 -17.61 8.79
CA PRO A 427 16.30 -18.23 9.92
C PRO A 427 15.31 -17.24 10.54
N GLN A 428 14.05 -17.66 10.71
CA GLN A 428 13.07 -16.86 11.43
C GLN A 428 13.67 -16.51 12.80
N ARG A 429 13.71 -15.22 13.15
CA ARG A 429 14.08 -14.79 14.51
C ARG A 429 13.04 -15.37 15.46
N CYS A 430 13.35 -16.51 16.07
CA CYS A 430 12.58 -17.07 17.17
C CYS A 430 12.43 -16.00 18.25
N SER A 431 11.21 -15.87 18.76
CA SER A 431 10.94 -14.97 19.87
C SER A 431 11.78 -15.38 21.06
N GLN A 432 12.18 -14.44 21.92
CA GLN A 432 13.04 -14.71 23.07
C GLN A 432 12.47 -15.79 24.03
N ASN A 433 11.16 -16.09 23.92
CA ASN A 433 10.48 -17.14 24.67
C ASN A 433 10.60 -18.56 24.08
N ASP A 434 11.10 -18.71 22.84
CA ASP A 434 11.33 -20.03 22.22
C ASP A 434 12.75 -20.55 22.45
N LYS A 435 13.63 -19.76 23.08
CA LYS A 435 15.00 -20.19 23.39
C LYS A 435 15.04 -21.34 24.40
N ASP A 436 14.03 -21.46 25.26
CA ASP A 436 13.92 -22.56 26.23
C ASP A 436 13.36 -23.85 25.59
N ALA A 437 12.70 -23.75 24.43
CA ALA A 437 12.20 -24.92 23.68
C ALA A 437 13.24 -25.47 22.70
N CYS A 438 14.16 -24.62 22.19
CA CYS A 438 15.20 -25.03 21.25
C CYS A 438 16.52 -25.50 21.90
N SER A 439 16.64 -25.51 23.24
CA SER A 439 17.89 -25.86 23.93
C SER A 439 18.07 -27.35 24.27
N HIS A 440 17.15 -28.25 23.90
CA HIS A 440 17.37 -29.70 24.06
C HIS A 440 16.99 -30.53 22.82
N PRO A 441 17.85 -30.57 21.78
CA PRO A 441 17.70 -31.52 20.68
C PRO A 441 18.17 -32.96 21.02
N GLU A 442 18.85 -33.18 22.15
CA GLU A 442 19.55 -34.46 22.40
C GLU A 442 18.86 -35.46 23.35
N LEU A 443 17.73 -35.13 23.99
CA LEU A 443 17.06 -36.09 24.88
C LEU A 443 15.97 -36.97 24.22
N HIS A 444 15.61 -36.71 22.95
CA HIS A 444 14.60 -37.51 22.24
C HIS A 444 15.16 -38.57 21.28
N GLN A 445 16.49 -38.65 21.10
CA GLN A 445 17.14 -39.64 20.25
C GLN A 445 17.73 -40.85 21.01
N MET A 446 17.63 -40.91 22.34
CA MET A 446 18.19 -42.02 23.14
C MET A 446 17.18 -43.12 23.54
N ASN A 447 15.90 -43.01 23.17
CA ASN A 447 14.86 -43.98 23.55
C ASN A 447 14.30 -44.83 22.39
N SER A 448 15.01 -44.93 21.27
CA SER A 448 14.67 -45.86 20.18
C SER A 448 15.82 -46.82 19.89
N ILE A 449 16.10 -47.72 20.82
CA ILE A 449 16.85 -48.95 20.55
C ILE A 449 15.92 -50.12 20.92
N PRO A 450 15.55 -51.02 19.99
CA PRO A 450 14.85 -52.23 20.34
C PRO A 450 15.84 -53.16 21.06
N SER A 451 15.58 -53.41 22.34
CA SER A 451 16.20 -54.49 23.10
C SER A 451 15.56 -55.81 22.68
N ASP A 452 16.15 -56.50 21.71
CA ASP A 452 15.96 -57.95 21.51
C ASP A 452 17.00 -58.47 20.50
N THR A 453 18.22 -58.74 20.95
CA THR A 453 19.02 -59.88 20.43
C THR A 453 20.22 -60.17 21.33
N MET A 454 20.26 -61.43 21.81
CA MET A 454 21.40 -62.26 22.20
C MET A 454 21.50 -62.71 23.68
N VAL A 455 21.39 -64.04 23.79
CA VAL A 455 21.90 -65.00 24.79
C VAL A 455 20.99 -65.35 25.98
N GLN A 456 20.06 -66.28 25.75
CA GLN A 456 20.25 -67.69 26.15
C GLN A 456 19.46 -68.64 25.25
#